data_AF-A0A8H7RJV6-F1
#
_entry.id   AF-A0A8H7RJV6-F1
#
_cell.length_a   1.000
_cell.length_b   1.000
_cell.length_c   1.000
_cell.angle_alpha   90.00
_cell.angle_beta   90.00
_cell.angle_gamma   90.00
#
_symmetry.space_group_name_H-M   'P 1'
#
loop_
_entity.id
_entity.type
_entity.pdbx_description
1 polymer ?
#
loop_
_entity_poly.entity_id
_entity_poly.type
_entity_poly.pdbx_seq_one_letter_code
_entity_poly.pdbx_strand_id
1 'polypeptide(L)'
;MTRTLPYDVQGSIKSLLLRNTLICTIKKMYLTVGMANLSKYRREFLEGAQVSTGGKSIFDWRKWVFSGKTKVNMEGSVSEFFYWSDVPGTNRPHQVRPQAQGIGDGVMFWGRISGYGPGYNTAIIDGTIDSNKYVEILKTSLMQTLE
;
A
#
# COMPACT_ATOMS: atom_id res chain seq x y z
N MET A 1 4.06 10.15 21.72
CA MET A 1 3.95 9.86 20.27
C MET A 1 4.78 8.61 19.98
N THR A 2 4.15 7.46 19.71
CA THR A 2 4.87 6.25 19.29
C THR A 2 5.31 6.43 17.84
N ARG A 3 6.60 6.70 17.60
CA ARG A 3 7.16 6.68 16.24
C ARG A 3 6.92 5.30 15.63
N THR A 4 6.15 5.27 14.55
CA THR A 4 5.96 4.08 13.72
C THR A 4 7.30 3.66 13.14
N LEU A 5 7.57 2.36 13.10
CA LEU A 5 8.80 1.82 12.55
C LEU A 5 8.90 2.14 11.04
N PRO A 6 10.11 2.28 10.48
CA PRO A 6 10.31 2.35 9.04
C PRO A 6 9.62 1.19 8.29
N TYR A 7 9.06 1.47 7.12
CA TYR A 7 8.20 0.52 6.38
C TYR A 7 8.89 -0.80 6.01
N ASP A 8 10.17 -0.71 5.64
CA ASP A 8 11.09 -1.81 5.37
C ASP A 8 11.31 -2.73 6.60
N VAL A 9 11.46 -2.13 7.78
CA VAL A 9 11.60 -2.85 9.05
C VAL A 9 10.28 -3.52 9.43
N GLN A 10 9.15 -2.85 9.21
CA GLN A 10 7.82 -3.43 9.46
C GLN A 10 7.57 -4.68 8.60
N GLY A 11 7.87 -4.63 7.30
CA GLY A 11 7.66 -5.77 6.40
C GLY A 11 8.47 -7.00 6.81
N SER A 12 9.73 -6.78 7.18
CA SER A 12 10.63 -7.85 7.64
C SER A 12 10.15 -8.49 8.94
N ILE A 13 9.74 -7.68 9.92
CA ILE A 13 9.21 -8.16 11.20
C ILE A 13 7.90 -8.94 11.00
N LYS A 14 6.99 -8.44 10.15
CA LYS A 14 5.74 -9.14 9.82
C LYS A 14 5.99 -10.52 9.21
N SER A 15 6.93 -10.62 8.27
CA SER A 15 7.33 -11.89 7.66
C SER A 15 7.86 -12.89 8.71
N LEU A 16 8.71 -12.44 9.63
CA LEU A 16 9.23 -13.29 10.72
C LEU A 16 8.14 -13.73 11.70
N LEU A 17 7.19 -12.84 12.03
CA LEU A 17 6.05 -13.16 12.89
C LEU A 17 5.10 -14.17 12.23
N LEU A 18 4.84 -14.05 10.92
CA LEU A 18 4.03 -15.01 10.16
C LEU A 18 4.66 -16.40 10.10
N ARG A 19 6.00 -16.49 10.10
CA ARG A 19 6.76 -17.74 10.21
C ARG A 19 6.80 -18.30 11.64
N ASN A 20 6.05 -17.73 12.56
CA ASN A 20 6.01 -18.09 13.98
C ASN A 20 7.38 -17.99 14.69
N THR A 21 8.23 -17.06 14.24
CA THR A 21 9.52 -16.80 14.89
C THR A 21 9.29 -16.15 16.26
N LEU A 22 10.01 -16.61 17.27
CA LEU A 22 9.90 -16.04 18.62
C LEU A 22 10.27 -14.55 18.65
N ILE A 23 9.48 -13.75 19.38
CA ILE A 23 9.73 -12.31 19.54
C ILE A 23 11.15 -12.03 20.06
N CYS A 24 11.66 -12.87 20.98
CA CYS A 24 13.01 -12.72 21.53
C CYS A 24 14.10 -12.87 20.44
N THR A 25 13.89 -13.76 19.46
CA THR A 25 14.78 -13.93 18.31
C THR A 25 14.72 -12.71 17.38
N ILE A 26 13.51 -12.20 17.10
CA ILE A 26 13.33 -10.99 16.29
C ILE A 26 13.98 -9.78 16.98
N LYS A 27 13.88 -9.67 18.31
CA LYS A 27 14.53 -8.60 19.08
C LYS A 27 16.05 -8.63 18.98
N LYS A 28 16.67 -9.82 18.88
CA LYS A 28 18.10 -9.97 18.65
C LYS A 28 18.52 -9.49 17.25
N MET A 29 17.67 -9.70 16.24
CA MET A 29 17.92 -9.23 14.87
C MET A 29 17.68 -7.72 14.72
N TYR A 30 16.68 -7.17 15.42
CA TYR A 30 16.29 -5.77 15.36
C TYR A 30 16.44 -5.11 16.73
N LEU A 31 17.70 -4.86 17.12
CA LEU A 31 18.07 -4.28 18.42
C LEU A 31 17.39 -2.93 18.69
N THR A 32 17.14 -2.15 17.63
CA THR A 32 16.49 -0.84 17.67
C THR A 32 15.00 -0.89 17.99
N VAL A 33 14.36 -2.06 17.85
CA VAL A 33 12.90 -2.19 18.03
C VAL A 33 12.58 -2.61 19.46
N GLY A 34 11.79 -1.81 20.17
CA GLY A 34 11.36 -2.13 21.53
C GLY A 34 10.49 -3.39 21.61
N MET A 35 10.61 -4.16 22.71
CA MET A 35 9.80 -5.36 22.95
C MET A 35 8.30 -5.07 22.95
N ALA A 36 7.88 -3.92 23.48
CA ALA A 36 6.48 -3.49 23.47
C ALA A 36 5.92 -3.33 22.04
N ASN A 37 6.73 -2.83 21.10
CA ASN A 37 6.34 -2.71 19.70
C ASN A 37 6.21 -4.09 19.05
N LEU A 38 7.16 -5.01 19.27
CA LEU A 38 7.06 -6.37 18.73
C LEU A 38 5.83 -7.12 19.26
N SER A 39 5.52 -6.98 20.56
CA SER A 39 4.33 -7.58 21.15
C SER A 39 3.04 -6.95 20.60
N LYS A 40 3.01 -5.64 20.40
CA LYS A 40 1.89 -4.94 19.75
C LYS A 40 1.68 -5.45 18.33
N TYR A 41 2.74 -5.53 17.53
CA TYR A 41 2.68 -6.07 16.17
C TYR A 41 2.21 -7.53 16.19
N ARG A 42 2.76 -8.39 17.05
CA ARG A 42 2.29 -9.77 17.17
C ARG A 42 0.80 -9.84 17.46
N ARG A 43 0.30 -8.99 18.37
CA ARG A 43 -1.12 -8.91 18.71
C ARG A 43 -1.97 -8.48 17.52
N GLU A 44 -1.68 -7.33 16.94
CA GLU A 44 -2.43 -6.76 15.81
C GLU A 44 -2.39 -7.68 14.58
N PHE A 45 -1.24 -8.32 14.30
CA PHE A 45 -1.05 -9.14 13.11
C PHE A 45 -1.39 -10.62 13.27
N LEU A 46 -1.42 -11.19 14.48
CA LEU A 46 -1.75 -12.62 14.67
C LEU A 46 -3.11 -12.85 15.34
N GLU A 47 -3.56 -11.97 16.25
CA GLU A 47 -4.89 -12.12 16.87
C GLU A 47 -6.01 -11.69 15.92
N GLY A 48 -5.78 -10.65 15.11
CA GLY A 48 -6.65 -10.30 13.98
C GLY A 48 -6.48 -11.24 12.77
N ALA A 49 -5.36 -11.99 12.71
CA ALA A 49 -5.09 -13.01 11.71
C ALA A 49 -5.25 -14.42 12.26
N GLN A 50 -6.33 -14.65 13.03
CA GLN A 50 -7.10 -15.89 12.88
C GLN A 50 -7.66 -15.94 11.43
N VAL A 51 -6.77 -15.87 10.44
CA VAL A 51 -7.03 -16.33 9.09
C VAL A 51 -7.44 -17.76 9.31
N SER A 52 -8.67 -18.10 8.94
CA SER A 52 -9.15 -19.46 8.91
C SER A 52 -8.10 -20.32 8.20
N THR A 53 -7.20 -20.95 8.96
CA THR A 53 -6.16 -21.86 8.49
C THR A 53 -6.75 -23.23 8.19
N GLY A 54 -8.07 -23.34 8.05
CA GLY A 54 -8.64 -24.30 7.13
C GLY A 54 -8.17 -23.90 5.74
N GLY A 55 -7.14 -24.59 5.24
CA GLY A 55 -6.46 -24.26 3.98
C GLY A 55 -7.47 -23.97 2.88
N LYS A 56 -7.67 -22.69 2.59
CA LYS A 56 -8.59 -22.27 1.54
C LYS A 56 -8.09 -22.84 0.23
N SER A 57 -8.94 -23.59 -0.45
CA SER A 57 -8.60 -24.18 -1.74
C SER A 57 -8.35 -23.07 -2.77
N ILE A 58 -7.66 -23.38 -3.87
CA ILE A 58 -7.51 -22.44 -5.00
C ILE A 58 -8.88 -21.93 -5.47
N PHE A 59 -9.93 -22.76 -5.40
CA PHE A 59 -11.29 -22.38 -5.74
C PHE A 59 -11.89 -21.35 -4.79
N ASP A 60 -11.52 -21.38 -3.50
CA ASP A 60 -11.98 -20.39 -2.53
C ASP A 60 -11.30 -19.04 -2.76
N TRP A 61 -10.01 -19.02 -3.12
CA TRP A 61 -9.31 -17.79 -3.47
C TRP A 61 -9.83 -17.15 -4.77
N ARG A 62 -10.28 -17.96 -5.74
CA ARG A 62 -10.88 -17.45 -6.98
C ARG A 62 -12.20 -16.69 -6.76
N LYS A 63 -12.90 -16.94 -5.66
CA LYS A 63 -14.12 -16.20 -5.28
C LYS A 63 -13.81 -14.83 -4.67
N TRP A 64 -12.56 -14.54 -4.34
CA TRP A 64 -12.19 -13.30 -3.68
C TRP A 64 -12.06 -12.16 -4.68
N VAL A 65 -12.51 -11.01 -4.23
CA VAL A 65 -12.41 -9.75 -4.95
C VAL A 65 -11.59 -8.79 -4.10
N PHE A 66 -10.40 -8.46 -4.58
CA PHE A 66 -9.56 -7.45 -3.96
C PHE A 66 -9.89 -6.10 -4.58
N SER A 67 -10.04 -5.08 -3.74
CA SER A 67 -10.23 -3.70 -4.18
C SER A 67 -9.31 -2.78 -3.40
N GLY A 68 -8.90 -1.68 -4.02
CA GLY A 68 -7.97 -0.75 -3.41
C GLY A 68 -8.02 0.62 -4.05
N LYS A 69 -7.46 1.60 -3.34
CA LYS A 69 -7.26 2.96 -3.82
C LYS A 69 -5.76 3.24 -3.84
N THR A 70 -5.29 3.87 -4.90
CA THR A 70 -3.90 4.35 -4.98
C THR A 70 -3.88 5.76 -5.56
N LYS A 71 -2.99 6.61 -5.06
CA LYS A 71 -2.72 7.91 -5.66
C LYS A 71 -1.59 7.76 -6.67
N VAL A 72 -1.84 8.10 -7.92
CA VAL A 72 -0.83 8.14 -8.97
C VAL A 72 -0.46 9.61 -9.18
N ASN A 73 0.73 10.00 -8.75
CA ASN A 73 1.24 11.35 -8.95
C ASN A 73 1.84 11.47 -10.35
N MET A 74 1.61 12.60 -11.02
CA MET A 74 2.26 12.91 -12.31
C MET A 74 3.78 13.04 -12.14
N GLU A 75 4.18 13.68 -11.04
CA GLU A 75 5.56 13.76 -10.58
C GLU A 75 5.76 12.83 -9.38
N GLY A 76 6.29 11.63 -9.63
CA GLY A 76 6.74 10.68 -8.61
C GLY A 76 7.93 11.19 -7.78
N SER A 77 8.09 10.66 -6.57
CA SER A 77 9.17 11.08 -5.66
C SER A 77 10.54 10.44 -5.98
N VAL A 78 10.60 9.49 -6.93
CA VAL A 78 11.76 8.61 -7.15
C VAL A 78 12.23 8.58 -8.61
N SER A 79 11.42 9.08 -9.56
CA SER A 79 11.79 9.08 -10.98
C SER A 79 12.52 10.36 -11.38
N GLU A 80 13.47 10.23 -12.30
CA GLU A 80 14.09 11.38 -12.97
C GLU A 80 13.06 12.02 -13.91
N PHE A 81 12.79 13.31 -13.71
CA PHE A 81 11.95 14.11 -14.60
C PHE A 81 12.82 14.95 -15.52
N PHE A 82 12.41 15.03 -16.79
CA PHE A 82 12.98 15.95 -17.75
C PHE A 82 12.15 17.24 -17.74
N TYR A 83 12.80 18.35 -17.43
CA TYR A 83 12.21 19.68 -17.54
C TYR A 83 12.85 20.43 -18.71
N TRP A 84 12.09 21.32 -19.32
CA TRP A 84 12.61 22.19 -20.37
C TRP A 84 13.34 23.39 -19.76
N SER A 85 14.45 23.80 -20.38
CA SER A 85 15.19 25.00 -20.01
C SER A 85 15.63 25.74 -21.26
N ASP A 86 15.45 27.07 -21.29
CA ASP A 86 15.88 27.95 -22.39
C ASP A 86 17.38 27.85 -22.71
N VAL A 87 18.20 27.49 -21.71
CA VAL A 87 19.65 27.38 -21.83
C VAL A 87 20.10 25.95 -21.48
N PRO A 88 20.75 25.21 -22.42
CA PRO A 88 21.27 23.88 -22.17
C PRO A 88 22.26 23.85 -21.00
N GLY A 89 22.10 22.89 -20.06
CA GLY A 89 23.06 22.67 -18.96
C GLY A 89 22.89 23.56 -17.72
N THR A 90 21.78 24.29 -17.61
CA THR A 90 21.54 25.25 -16.51
C THR A 90 21.21 24.57 -15.18
N ASN A 91 20.65 23.37 -15.19
CA ASN A 91 20.20 22.69 -13.97
C ASN A 91 21.32 21.80 -13.42
N ARG A 92 22.09 22.34 -12.46
CA ARG A 92 23.09 21.55 -11.74
C ARG A 92 22.41 20.75 -10.61
N PRO A 93 22.92 19.55 -10.24
CA PRO A 93 22.29 18.71 -9.20
C PRO A 93 22.06 19.40 -7.85
N HIS A 94 22.88 20.39 -7.48
CA HIS A 94 22.71 21.16 -6.23
C HIS A 94 21.64 22.26 -6.31
N GLN A 95 21.11 22.55 -7.50
CA GLN A 95 20.01 23.50 -7.71
C GLN A 95 18.65 22.80 -7.70
N VAL A 96 18.62 21.47 -7.76
CA VAL A 96 17.40 20.65 -7.68
C VAL A 96 17.26 20.13 -6.25
N ARG A 97 16.10 20.39 -5.61
CA ARG A 97 15.79 19.84 -4.29
C ARG A 97 14.92 18.59 -4.44
N PRO A 98 15.30 17.43 -3.90
CA PRO A 98 14.44 16.26 -3.90
C PRO A 98 13.20 16.55 -3.06
N GLN A 99 12.03 16.40 -3.67
CA GLN A 99 10.75 16.61 -3.01
C GLN A 99 10.03 15.27 -2.83
N ALA A 100 9.60 14.98 -1.61
CA ALA A 100 8.93 13.72 -1.28
C ALA A 100 7.53 13.59 -1.91
N GLN A 101 6.93 14.70 -2.34
CA GLN A 101 5.72 14.78 -3.14
C GLN A 101 5.97 15.77 -4.26
N GLY A 102 5.79 15.35 -5.52
CA GLY A 102 5.92 16.23 -6.67
C GLY A 102 5.03 17.47 -6.58
N ILE A 103 5.37 18.50 -7.35
CA ILE A 103 4.64 19.78 -7.36
C ILE A 103 3.36 19.66 -8.21
N GLY A 104 3.21 18.59 -8.99
CA GLY A 104 2.02 18.27 -9.77
C GLY A 104 0.86 17.64 -8.99
N ASP A 105 -0.35 17.82 -9.53
CA ASP A 105 -1.54 17.15 -9.04
C ASP A 105 -1.47 15.63 -9.33
N GLY A 106 -2.17 14.84 -8.53
CA GLY A 106 -2.15 13.38 -8.64
C GLY A 106 -3.54 12.82 -8.68
N VAL A 107 -3.75 11.85 -9.56
CA VAL A 107 -5.05 11.22 -9.75
C VAL A 107 -5.25 10.11 -8.74
N MET A 108 -6.42 10.08 -8.10
CA MET A 108 -6.82 8.94 -7.29
C MET A 108 -7.40 7.86 -8.18
N PHE A 109 -6.78 6.68 -8.17
CA PHE A 109 -7.25 5.51 -8.89
C PHE A 109 -7.92 4.54 -7.93
N TRP A 110 -9.13 4.10 -8.24
CA TRP A 110 -9.75 2.94 -7.63
C TRP A 110 -9.78 1.78 -8.63
N GLY A 111 -9.43 0.60 -8.16
CA GLY A 111 -9.45 -0.60 -8.98
C GLY A 111 -9.73 -1.86 -8.19
N ARG A 112 -10.05 -2.91 -8.96
CA ARG A 112 -10.36 -4.25 -8.48
C ARG A 112 -9.55 -5.29 -9.23
N ILE A 113 -9.15 -6.34 -8.52
CA ILE A 113 -8.60 -7.57 -9.11
C ILE A 113 -9.23 -8.81 -8.47
N SER A 114 -9.47 -9.84 -9.26
CA SER A 114 -9.96 -11.15 -8.81
C SER A 114 -9.06 -12.27 -9.32
N GLY A 115 -9.35 -13.51 -8.95
CA GLY A 115 -8.63 -14.68 -9.49
C GLY A 115 -8.71 -14.83 -11.02
N TYR A 116 -9.64 -14.11 -11.68
CA TYR A 116 -9.79 -14.09 -13.14
C TYR A 116 -9.07 -12.91 -13.82
N GLY A 117 -8.44 -12.03 -13.04
CA GLY A 117 -7.76 -10.84 -13.53
C GLY A 117 -8.41 -9.52 -13.09
N PRO A 118 -7.93 -8.39 -13.63
CA PRO A 118 -8.47 -7.06 -13.37
C PRO A 118 -9.87 -6.91 -13.98
N GLY A 119 -10.80 -6.31 -13.23
CA GLY A 119 -12.15 -6.03 -13.74
C GLY A 119 -12.22 -4.71 -14.51
N TYR A 120 -13.28 -4.52 -15.30
CA TYR A 120 -13.55 -3.29 -16.08
C TYR A 120 -13.76 -2.02 -15.23
N ASN A 121 -13.83 -2.20 -13.92
CA ASN A 121 -14.35 -1.23 -12.97
C ASN A 121 -13.22 -0.40 -12.36
N THR A 122 -12.43 0.23 -13.23
CA THR A 122 -11.35 1.13 -12.83
C THR A 122 -11.80 2.58 -12.99
N ALA A 123 -11.86 3.31 -11.89
CA ALA A 123 -12.30 4.71 -11.89
C ALA A 123 -11.13 5.63 -11.57
N ILE A 124 -10.92 6.60 -12.46
CA ILE A 124 -10.13 7.80 -12.19
C ILE A 124 -11.05 8.76 -11.43
N ILE A 125 -10.65 9.08 -10.20
CA ILE A 125 -11.46 9.89 -9.30
C ILE A 125 -10.78 11.24 -9.14
N ASP A 126 -11.54 12.28 -9.46
CA ASP A 126 -11.12 13.65 -9.26
C ASP A 126 -11.23 14.04 -7.78
N GLY A 127 -10.11 14.49 -7.22
CA GLY A 127 -9.96 14.89 -5.83
C GLY A 127 -10.01 13.75 -4.79
N THR A 128 -10.41 14.12 -3.57
CA THR A 128 -10.46 13.18 -2.43
C THR A 128 -11.74 12.35 -2.47
N ILE A 129 -11.61 11.04 -2.26
CA ILE A 129 -12.75 10.13 -2.22
C ILE A 129 -13.44 10.22 -0.87
N ASP A 130 -14.63 10.81 -0.85
CA ASP A 130 -15.55 10.72 0.28
C ASP A 130 -16.23 9.34 0.36
N SER A 131 -16.75 9.00 1.53
CA SER A 131 -17.47 7.76 1.82
C SER A 131 -18.68 7.57 0.89
N ASN A 132 -19.41 8.64 0.58
CA ASN A 132 -20.57 8.57 -0.31
C ASN A 132 -20.18 8.16 -1.73
N LYS A 133 -19.16 8.83 -2.30
CA LYS A 133 -18.58 8.47 -3.61
C LYS A 133 -18.06 7.04 -3.60
N TYR A 134 -17.48 6.59 -2.49
CA TYR A 134 -16.99 5.22 -2.37
C TYR A 134 -18.13 4.20 -2.40
N VAL A 135 -19.22 4.44 -1.67
CA VAL A 135 -20.40 3.57 -1.69
C VAL A 135 -21.02 3.53 -3.09
N GLU A 136 -21.05 4.65 -3.80
CA GLU A 136 -21.51 4.71 -5.20
C GLU A 136 -20.65 3.84 -6.11
N ILE A 137 -19.32 3.97 -6.05
CA ILE A 137 -18.38 3.12 -6.81
C ILE A 137 -18.58 1.63 -6.51
N LEU A 138 -18.84 1.26 -5.25
CA LEU A 138 -19.12 -0.13 -4.91
C LEU A 138 -20.46 -0.59 -5.50
N LYS A 139 -21.50 0.25 -5.45
CA LYS A 139 -22.82 -0.10 -6.01
C LYS A 139 -22.79 -0.23 -7.52
N THR A 140 -22.15 0.70 -8.22
CA THR A 140 -22.13 0.69 -9.69
C THR A 140 -21.09 -0.29 -10.22
N SER A 141 -19.89 -0.29 -9.65
CA SER A 141 -18.74 -0.99 -10.22
C SER A 141 -18.39 -2.31 -9.51
N LEU A 142 -18.73 -2.51 -8.24
CA LEU A 142 -18.48 -3.82 -7.60
C LEU A 142 -19.66 -4.79 -7.79
N MET A 143 -20.89 -4.33 -7.55
CA MET A 143 -22.08 -5.19 -7.57
C MET A 143 -22.40 -5.75 -8.96
N GLN A 144 -22.24 -4.96 -10.03
CA GLN A 144 -22.45 -5.41 -11.42
C GLN A 144 -21.57 -6.60 -11.84
N THR A 145 -20.52 -6.90 -11.09
CA THR A 145 -19.59 -8.00 -11.41
C THR A 145 -19.76 -9.19 -10.44
N LEU A 146 -20.71 -9.11 -9.51
CA LEU A 146 -21.07 -10.20 -8.61
C LEU A 146 -22.32 -10.96 -9.11
N GLU A 147 -23.07 -10.37 -10.04
CA GLU A 147 -24.07 -11.05 -10.89
C GLU A 147 -23.39 -11.88 -11.97
#